data_AF-A0A1S2W6P3-F1
#
_entry.id   AF-A0A1S2W6P3-F1
#
_cell.length_a   1.000
_cell.length_b   1.000
_cell.length_c   1.000
_cell.angle_alpha   90.00
_cell.angle_beta   90.00
_cell.angle_gamma   90.00
#
_symmetry.space_group_name_H-M   'P 1'
#
loop_
_entity.id
_entity.type
_entity.pdbx_description
1 polymer ?
#
loop_
_entity_poly.entity_id
_entity_poly.type
_entity_poly.pdbx_seq_one_letter_code
_entity_poly.pdbx_strand_id
1 'polypeptide(L)' 'MNIRTGTPYKYYFWKRFFLLFIPLFLIGILPEPFITANPFNSLEDYGEFAFVFLLYLIVMSGISAFLVSMRWRRKQNRR' A
#
# COMPACT_ATOMS: atom_id res chain seq x y z
N MET A 1 23.63 -10.40 -9.35
CA MET A 1 23.12 -10.91 -8.06
C MET A 1 24.20 -10.62 -7.01
N ASN A 2 24.01 -9.63 -6.14
CA ASN A 2 25.07 -9.19 -5.22
C ASN A 2 25.09 -10.10 -3.98
N ILE A 3 26.10 -10.96 -3.91
CA ILE A 3 26.23 -12.10 -2.97
C ILE A 3 26.60 -11.63 -1.53
N ARG A 4 26.90 -10.33 -1.32
CA ARG A 4 27.40 -9.82 -0.03
C ARG A 4 26.36 -9.51 1.05
N THR A 5 25.06 -9.59 0.75
CA THR A 5 24.02 -9.41 1.79
C THR A 5 22.98 -10.51 1.67
N GLY A 6 22.97 -11.47 2.59
CA GLY A 6 22.23 -12.74 2.53
C GLY A 6 20.70 -12.71 2.42
N THR A 7 20.08 -11.60 2.03
CA THR A 7 18.65 -11.56 1.64
C THR A 7 18.47 -10.78 0.34
N PRO A 8 17.90 -11.37 -0.73
CA PRO A 8 17.65 -10.66 -1.98
C PRO A 8 16.61 -9.55 -1.81
N TYR A 9 16.76 -8.44 -2.55
CA TYR A 9 15.85 -7.29 -2.50
C TYR A 9 14.37 -7.70 -2.67
N LYS A 10 14.09 -8.61 -3.62
CA LYS A 10 12.74 -9.11 -3.88
C LYS A 10 12.10 -9.70 -2.62
N TYR A 11 12.83 -10.54 -1.89
CA TYR A 11 12.35 -11.13 -0.64
C TYR A 11 12.14 -10.06 0.44
N TYR A 12 13.11 -9.15 0.62
CA TYR A 12 12.99 -8.04 1.57
C TYR A 12 11.78 -7.15 1.27
N PHE A 13 11.55 -6.84 -0.01
CA PHE A 13 10.48 -5.96 -0.47
C PHE A 13 9.12 -6.57 -0.13
N TRP A 14 8.82 -7.76 -0.62
CA TRP A 14 7.51 -8.38 -0.41
C TRP A 14 7.21 -8.68 1.06
N LYS A 15 8.23 -9.06 1.85
CA LYS A 15 8.07 -9.29 3.29
C LYS A 15 7.64 -8.02 4.06
N ARG A 16 8.02 -6.83 3.58
CA ARG A 16 7.75 -5.55 4.26
C ARG A 16 6.65 -4.72 3.59
N PHE A 17 6.43 -4.93 2.30
CA PHE A 17 5.41 -4.26 1.53
C PHE A 17 4.04 -4.50 2.14
N PHE A 18 3.60 -5.75 2.28
CA PHE A 18 2.27 -6.06 2.84
C PHE A 18 2.13 -5.63 4.30
N LEU A 19 3.20 -5.75 5.08
CA LEU A 19 3.23 -5.33 6.48
C LEU A 19 3.00 -3.82 6.64
N LEU A 20 3.43 -3.01 5.67
CA LEU A 20 3.22 -1.57 5.65
C LEU A 20 1.92 -1.18 4.96
N PHE A 21 1.64 -1.80 3.81
CA PHE A 21 0.51 -1.50 2.94
C PHE A 21 -0.83 -1.78 3.62
N ILE A 22 -1.01 -2.95 4.23
CA ILE A 22 -2.28 -3.34 4.85
C ILE A 22 -2.73 -2.34 5.91
N PRO A 23 -1.94 -1.99 6.94
CA PRO A 23 -2.38 -1.03 7.95
C PRO A 23 -2.58 0.38 7.38
N LEU A 24 -1.71 0.83 6.46
CA LEU A 24 -1.89 2.14 5.82
C LEU A 24 -3.19 2.22 5.01
N PHE A 25 -3.48 1.17 4.26
CA PHE A 25 -4.71 1.06 3.48
C PHE A 25 -5.95 1.06 4.38
N LEU A 26 -5.94 0.28 5.47
CA LEU A 26 -7.04 0.26 6.43
C LEU A 26 -7.26 1.63 7.08
N ILE A 27 -6.20 2.32 7.52
CA ILE A 27 -6.32 3.67 8.10
C ILE A 27 -6.83 4.68 7.06
N GLY A 28 -6.42 4.55 5.81
CA GLY A 28 -6.86 5.44 4.74
C GLY A 28 -8.33 5.25 4.37
N ILE A 29 -8.82 4.01 4.40
CA ILE A 29 -10.16 3.70 3.91
C ILE A 29 -11.24 3.71 5.01
N LEU A 30 -10.91 3.37 6.26
CA LEU A 30 -11.87 3.34 7.37
C LEU A 30 -12.63 4.67 7.62
N PRO A 31 -12.00 5.86 7.55
CA PRO A 31 -12.70 7.11 7.78
C PRO A 31 -13.45 7.62 6.54
N GLU A 32 -13.39 6.91 5.41
CA GLU A 32 -14.05 7.38 4.19
C GLU A 32 -15.57 7.36 4.36
N PRO A 33 -16.26 8.50 4.08
CA PRO A 33 -17.69 8.64 4.28
C PRO A 33 -18.51 7.60 3.49
N PHE A 34 -17.98 7.09 2.38
CA PHE A 34 -18.58 5.99 1.61
C PHE A 34 -18.70 4.68 2.40
N ILE A 35 -17.82 4.43 3.37
CA ILE A 35 -17.89 3.26 4.25
C ILE A 35 -18.73 3.56 5.51
N THR A 36 -18.64 4.77 6.06
CA THR A 36 -19.26 5.10 7.35
C THR A 36 -20.70 5.61 7.26
N ALA A 37 -21.12 6.23 6.16
CA ALA A 37 -22.42 6.89 6.01
C ALA A 37 -23.41 6.18 5.06
N ASN A 38 -22.99 5.04 4.50
CA ASN A 38 -23.66 4.18 3.52
C ASN A 38 -25.15 4.45 3.19
N PRO A 39 -25.43 4.92 1.95
CA PRO A 39 -26.64 4.60 1.23
C PRO A 39 -26.31 4.04 -0.16
N PHE A 40 -25.84 2.79 -0.27
CA PHE A 40 -25.68 2.07 -1.54
C PHE A 40 -27.06 1.77 -2.18
N ASN A 41 -27.74 2.82 -2.65
CA ASN A 41 -29.12 2.76 -3.14
C ASN A 41 -29.18 2.63 -4.67
N SER A 42 -28.15 3.08 -5.38
CA SER A 42 -28.10 3.09 -6.85
C SER A 42 -26.82 2.43 -7.39
N LEU A 43 -26.84 2.04 -8.67
CA LEU A 43 -25.66 1.50 -9.37
C LEU A 43 -24.51 2.51 -9.46
N GLU A 44 -24.83 3.81 -9.48
CA GLU A 44 -23.85 4.90 -9.52
C GLU A 44 -22.99 4.91 -8.24
N ASP A 45 -23.59 4.65 -7.09
CA ASP A 45 -22.90 4.60 -5.79
C ASP A 45 -21.85 3.47 -5.73
N TYR A 46 -22.13 2.31 -6.35
CA TYR A 46 -21.18 1.21 -6.47
C TYR A 46 -20.00 1.55 -7.38
N GLY A 47 -20.28 2.29 -8.46
CA GLY A 47 -19.25 2.75 -9.40
C GLY A 47 -18.29 3.75 -8.75
N GLU A 48 -18.84 4.72 -8.03
CA GLU A 48 -18.07 5.70 -7.27
C GLU A 48 -17.22 5.03 -6.18
N PHE A 49 -17.81 4.12 -5.41
CA PHE A 49 -17.08 3.34 -4.42
C PHE A 49 -15.94 2.54 -5.04
N ALA A 50 -16.19 1.81 -6.14
CA ALA A 50 -15.17 1.03 -6.82
C ALA A 50 -14.04 1.91 -7.35
N PHE A 51 -14.36 3.07 -7.91
CA PHE A 51 -13.37 4.03 -8.40
C PHE A 51 -12.48 4.54 -7.27
N VAL A 52 -13.07 5.01 -6.18
CA VAL A 52 -12.33 5.51 -5.01
C VAL A 52 -11.49 4.39 -4.37
N PHE A 53 -12.06 3.19 -4.24
CA PHE A 53 -11.35 2.02 -3.72
C PHE A 53 -10.11 1.68 -4.55
N LEU A 54 -10.25 1.63 -5.88
CA LEU A 54 -9.14 1.36 -6.79
C LEU A 54 -8.08 2.47 -6.76
N LEU A 55 -8.50 3.74 -6.69
CA LEU A 55 -7.60 4.87 -6.55
C LEU A 55 -6.78 4.76 -5.26
N TYR A 56 -7.42 4.45 -4.14
CA TYR A 56 -6.76 4.22 -2.86
C TYR A 56 -5.78 3.04 -2.91
N LEU A 57 -6.14 1.93 -3.58
CA LEU A 57 -5.23 0.80 -3.78
C LEU A 57 -3.96 1.24 -4.51
N ILE A 58 -4.08 2.02 -5.59
CA ILE A 58 -2.94 2.51 -6.38
C ILE A 58 -2.09 3.48 -5.55
N VAL A 59 -2.71 4.46 -4.90
CA VAL A 59 -1.98 5.48 -4.13
C VAL A 59 -1.25 4.85 -2.94
N MET A 60 -1.95 4.03 -2.15
CA MET A 60 -1.36 3.41 -0.96
C MET A 60 -0.30 2.36 -1.32
N SER A 61 -0.48 1.61 -2.40
CA SER A 61 0.56 0.69 -2.89
C SER A 61 1.79 1.46 -3.38
N GLY A 62 1.61 2.58 -4.07
CA GLY A 62 2.71 3.46 -4.51
C GLY A 62 3.52 4.01 -3.34
N ILE A 63 2.84 4.59 -2.33
CA ILE A 63 3.48 5.11 -1.11
C ILE A 63 4.23 3.97 -0.39
N SER A 64 3.59 2.81 -0.25
CA SER A 64 4.18 1.67 0.46
C SER A 64 5.42 1.13 -0.24
N ALA A 65 5.35 0.97 -1.56
CA ALA A 65 6.47 0.56 -2.39
C ALA A 65 7.63 1.55 -2.27
N PHE A 66 7.35 2.85 -2.36
CA PHE A 66 8.33 3.92 -2.24
C PHE A 66 9.05 3.87 -0.88
N LEU A 67 8.32 3.77 0.23
CA LEU A 67 8.89 3.70 1.57
C LEU A 67 9.74 2.46 1.78
N VAL A 68 9.30 1.29 1.31
CA VAL A 68 10.06 0.04 1.41
C VAL A 68 11.35 0.12 0.59
N SER A 69 11.30 0.66 -0.63
CA SER A 69 12.46 0.88 -1.50
C SER A 69 13.45 1.88 -0.90
N MET A 70 12.98 3.00 -0.36
CA MET A 70 13.83 3.97 0.34
C MET A 70 14.51 3.35 1.56
N ARG A 71 13.77 2.60 2.38
CA ARG A 71 14.33 1.94 3.56
C ARG A 71 15.39 0.91 3.19
N TRP A 72 15.20 0.18 2.09
CA TRP A 72 16.21 -0.72 1.56
C TRP A 72 17.48 0.04 1.15
N ARG A 73 17.35 1.11 0.36
CA ARG A 73 18.50 1.94 -0.07
C ARG A 73 19.27 2.51 1.12
N ARG A 74 18.57 3.04 2.13
CA ARG A 74 19.21 3.51 3.38
C ARG A 74 19.95 2.40 4.13
N LYS A 75 19.41 1.17 4.18
CA LYS A 75 20.07 0.02 4.80
C LYS A 75 21.36 -0.36 4.08
N GLN A 76 21.37 -0.28 2.75
CA GLN A 76 22.55 -0.58 1.94
C GLN A 76 23.62 0.52 2.07
N ASN A 77 23.23 1.79 2.13
CA ASN A 77 24.17 2.91 2.31
C ASN A 77 24.82 2.98 3.71
N ARG A 78 24.27 2.29 4.71
CA ARG A 78 24.83 2.22 6.08
C ARG A 78 25.79 1.04 6.29
N ARG A 79 26.01 0.23 5.25
CA ARG A 79 26.93 -0.92 5.24
C ARG A 79 28.10 -0.62 4.34
#